data_AF-A0A2P9H9Q9-F1
#
_entry.id   AF-A0A2P9H9Q9-F1
#
_cell.length_a   1.000
_cell.length_b   1.000
_cell.length_c   1.000
_cell.angle_alpha   90.00
_cell.angle_beta   90.00
_cell.angle_gamma   90.00
#
_symmetry.space_group_name_H-M   'P 1'
#
loop_
_entity.id
_entity.type
_entity.pdbx_description
1 polymer ?
#
loop_
_entity_poly.entity_id
_entity_poly.type
_entity_poly.pdbx_seq_one_letter_code
_entity_poly.pdbx_strand_id
1 'polypeptide(L)'
;MLWLRQYHAKQSPSSPVNLYGLELYNLYQSIEHILAYLDQKNPPLAQIARQQYKCLLTWRKYPAHYVWAALLGQTKECEEEAVSMLIQLLENYAANERPNEEEFLPIFQNALSITNAEEIIGVFINQGWLLGILGIGIRDRHMFETLETLMSLQDAKVVIWVHNSHVGNTAATDFYERGQFNLGQLCKEKYGEKAYLIGFGMHKGIVAAASSWGGEMQIKEVKDSHPQSIERLFHDTQVPSFFLPLQERPKRL
;
A
#
# COMPACT_ATOMS: atom_id res chain seq x y z
N MET A 1 -7.28 12.90 10.81
CA MET A 1 -6.63 14.10 10.23
C MET A 1 -6.76 15.36 11.06
N LEU A 2 -7.94 15.71 11.60
CA LEU A 2 -8.12 16.92 12.42
C LEU A 2 -7.16 16.99 13.62
N TRP A 3 -6.99 15.87 14.34
CA TRP A 3 -6.04 15.78 15.45
C TRP A 3 -4.61 16.11 15.03
N LEU A 4 -4.13 15.56 13.90
CA LEU A 4 -2.76 15.79 13.45
C LEU A 4 -2.53 17.25 13.05
N ARG A 5 -3.52 17.89 12.40
CA ARG A 5 -3.48 19.32 12.09
C ARG A 5 -3.38 20.17 13.37
N GLN A 6 -4.17 19.84 14.39
CA GLN A 6 -4.12 20.53 15.69
C GLN A 6 -2.80 20.29 16.43
N TYR A 7 -2.24 19.09 16.30
CA TYR A 7 -0.93 18.76 16.85
C TYR A 7 0.17 19.60 16.20
N HIS A 8 0.21 19.65 14.86
CA HIS A 8 1.19 20.46 14.12
C HIS A 8 1.07 21.95 14.43
N ALA A 9 -0.14 22.49 14.59
CA ALA A 9 -0.36 23.90 14.91
C ALA A 9 0.26 24.33 16.26
N LYS A 10 0.55 23.38 17.16
CA LYS A 10 1.11 23.63 18.49
C LYS A 10 2.60 23.31 18.61
N GLN A 11 3.21 22.76 17.56
CA GLN A 11 4.61 22.30 17.59
C GLN A 11 5.53 23.25 16.83
N SER A 12 6.80 23.29 17.24
CA SER A 12 7.86 23.93 16.47
C SER A 12 7.99 23.23 15.09
N PRO A 13 8.22 23.97 13.99
CA PRO A 13 8.38 23.39 12.63
C PRO A 13 9.52 22.38 12.49
N SER A 14 10.38 22.23 13.49
CA SER A 14 11.62 21.47 13.44
C SER A 14 11.47 19.95 13.42
N SER A 15 10.27 19.39 13.58
CA SER A 15 10.04 17.93 13.47
C SER A 15 8.56 17.60 13.15
N PRO A 16 8.08 17.90 11.92
CA PRO A 16 6.71 17.62 11.55
C PRO A 16 6.47 16.10 11.43
N VAL A 17 5.29 15.65 11.83
CA VAL A 17 4.82 14.30 11.48
C VAL A 17 4.35 14.31 10.02
N ASN A 18 5.07 13.60 9.16
CA ASN A 18 4.73 13.45 7.75
C ASN A 18 3.73 12.30 7.55
N LEU A 19 2.87 12.41 6.53
CA LEU A 19 1.92 11.37 6.15
C LEU A 19 2.17 10.94 4.71
N TYR A 20 2.34 9.63 4.53
CA TYR A 20 2.57 9.01 3.23
C TYR A 20 1.54 7.91 2.99
N GLY A 21 1.12 7.76 1.74
CA GLY A 21 0.33 6.60 1.31
C GLY A 21 1.28 5.47 0.94
N LEU A 22 0.99 4.25 1.43
CA LEU A 22 1.73 3.04 1.05
C LEU A 22 1.05 2.29 -0.10
N GLU A 23 -0.24 2.57 -0.35
CA GLU A 23 -1.10 1.75 -1.20
C GLU A 23 -1.11 2.19 -2.66
N LEU A 24 -1.41 1.24 -3.56
CA LEU A 24 -1.23 1.36 -5.01
C LEU A 24 -2.51 1.72 -5.79
N TYR A 25 -3.68 1.77 -5.13
CA TYR A 25 -4.98 1.82 -5.82
C TYR A 25 -5.44 3.20 -6.31
N ASN A 26 -4.57 4.22 -6.31
CA ASN A 26 -4.93 5.56 -6.76
C ASN A 26 -4.36 5.95 -8.13
N LEU A 27 -4.16 4.95 -9.00
CA LEU A 27 -3.56 5.05 -10.34
C LEU A 27 -3.91 6.33 -11.10
N TYR A 28 -5.20 6.64 -11.22
CA TYR A 28 -5.65 7.76 -12.06
C TYR A 28 -5.37 9.13 -11.43
N GLN A 29 -5.52 9.27 -10.11
CA GLN A 29 -5.15 10.53 -9.45
C GLN A 29 -3.63 10.70 -9.43
N SER A 30 -2.87 9.60 -9.35
CA SER A 30 -1.42 9.61 -9.50
C SER A 30 -0.99 10.15 -10.87
N ILE A 31 -1.65 9.68 -11.95
CA ILE A 31 -1.43 10.22 -13.30
C ILE A 31 -1.77 11.72 -13.33
N GLU A 32 -2.92 12.14 -12.79
CA GLU A 32 -3.31 13.55 -12.77
C GLU A 32 -2.31 14.45 -12.03
N HIS A 33 -1.79 13.98 -10.90
CA HIS A 33 -0.76 14.69 -10.14
C HIS A 33 0.54 14.86 -10.93
N ILE A 34 1.00 13.79 -11.61
CA ILE A 34 2.20 13.86 -12.46
C ILE A 34 1.97 14.85 -13.61
N LEU A 35 0.82 14.77 -14.28
CA LEU A 35 0.50 15.65 -15.40
C LEU A 35 0.43 17.12 -14.95
N ALA A 36 -0.21 17.41 -13.81
CA ALA A 36 -0.31 18.76 -13.27
C ALA A 36 1.06 19.35 -12.91
N TYR A 37 1.97 18.53 -12.36
CA TYR A 37 3.35 18.94 -12.09
C TYR A 37 4.12 19.24 -13.40
N LEU A 38 4.05 18.33 -14.37
CA LEU A 38 4.76 18.48 -15.64
C LEU A 38 4.23 19.66 -16.45
N ASP A 39 2.93 19.93 -16.43
CA ASP A 39 2.35 21.11 -17.11
C ASP A 39 2.96 22.43 -16.62
N GLN A 40 3.38 22.48 -15.35
CA GLN A 40 4.01 23.66 -14.77
C GLN A 40 5.53 23.68 -14.96
N LYS A 41 6.18 22.52 -14.83
CA LYS A 41 7.65 22.43 -14.72
C LYS A 41 8.34 22.00 -16.02
N ASN A 42 7.68 21.17 -16.83
CA ASN A 42 8.22 20.67 -18.10
C ASN A 42 7.07 20.32 -19.08
N PRO A 43 6.47 21.32 -19.77
CA PRO A 43 5.34 21.10 -20.68
C PRO A 43 5.63 20.13 -21.84
N PRO A 44 6.83 20.10 -22.45
CA PRO A 44 7.18 19.06 -23.43
C PRO A 44 7.07 17.64 -22.86
N LEU A 45 7.62 17.39 -21.67
CA LEU A 45 7.51 16.08 -21.01
C LEU A 45 6.06 15.76 -20.61
N ALA A 46 5.26 16.78 -20.28
CA ALA A 46 3.83 16.63 -20.02
C ALA A 46 3.04 16.11 -21.24
N GLN A 47 3.46 16.47 -22.45
CA GLN A 47 2.84 15.94 -23.68
C GLN A 47 3.18 14.46 -23.87
N ILE A 48 4.43 14.08 -23.61
CA ILE A 48 4.86 12.68 -23.67
C ILE A 48 4.11 11.86 -22.63
N ALA A 49 4.01 12.34 -21.39
CA ALA A 49 3.28 11.68 -20.31
C ALA A 49 1.81 11.42 -20.65
N ARG A 50 1.14 12.37 -21.33
CA ARG A 50 -0.25 12.17 -21.80
C ARG A 50 -0.36 11.05 -22.84
N GLN A 51 0.65 10.87 -23.70
CA GLN A 51 0.66 9.79 -24.67
C GLN A 51 0.94 8.45 -23.98
N GLN A 52 1.94 8.39 -23.10
CA GLN A 52 2.30 7.18 -22.37
C GLN A 52 1.14 6.69 -21.48
N TYR A 53 0.51 7.59 -20.71
CA TYR A 53 -0.62 7.23 -19.86
C TYR A 53 -1.96 7.07 -20.59
N LYS A 54 -2.02 7.27 -21.92
CA LYS A 54 -3.27 7.17 -22.69
C LYS A 54 -3.91 5.78 -22.58
N CYS A 55 -3.09 4.74 -22.57
CA CYS A 55 -3.53 3.35 -22.44
C CYS A 55 -4.35 3.18 -21.15
N LEU A 56 -3.80 3.57 -20.01
CA LEU A 56 -4.48 3.54 -18.71
C LEU A 56 -5.69 4.46 -18.66
N LEU A 57 -5.53 5.72 -19.05
CA LEU A 57 -6.60 6.74 -18.97
C LEU A 57 -7.87 6.36 -19.75
N THR A 58 -7.75 5.54 -20.78
CA THR A 58 -8.90 4.99 -21.53
C THR A 58 -9.86 4.21 -20.63
N TRP A 59 -9.33 3.55 -19.59
CA TRP A 59 -10.08 2.68 -18.69
C TRP A 59 -10.53 3.38 -17.40
N ARG A 60 -10.23 4.67 -17.23
CA ARG A 60 -10.52 5.43 -16.01
C ARG A 60 -11.95 5.28 -15.49
N LYS A 61 -12.93 5.30 -16.40
CA LYS A 61 -14.34 5.21 -16.02
C LYS A 61 -14.73 3.81 -15.52
N TYR A 62 -14.04 2.78 -16.02
CA TYR A 62 -14.31 1.38 -15.70
C TYR A 62 -13.00 0.58 -15.57
N PRO A 63 -12.23 0.78 -14.49
CA PRO A 63 -10.90 0.16 -14.36
C PRO A 63 -10.94 -1.37 -14.36
N ALA A 64 -12.01 -1.97 -13.84
CA ALA A 64 -12.19 -3.42 -13.89
C ALA A 64 -12.28 -3.97 -15.33
N HIS A 65 -12.77 -3.18 -16.29
CA HIS A 65 -12.83 -3.61 -17.69
C HIS A 65 -11.45 -3.69 -18.33
N TYR A 66 -10.45 -2.95 -17.83
CA TYR A 66 -9.08 -3.06 -18.32
C TYR A 66 -8.56 -4.50 -18.16
N VAL A 67 -8.61 -5.00 -16.93
CA VAL A 67 -8.15 -6.36 -16.59
C VAL A 67 -8.90 -7.40 -17.41
N TRP A 68 -10.24 -7.26 -17.54
CA TRP A 68 -11.05 -8.16 -18.35
C TRP A 68 -10.70 -8.11 -19.85
N ALA A 69 -10.51 -6.92 -20.42
CA ALA A 69 -10.16 -6.77 -21.82
C ALA A 69 -8.76 -7.34 -22.11
N ALA A 70 -7.81 -7.16 -21.19
CA ALA A 70 -6.47 -7.72 -21.31
C ALA A 70 -6.48 -9.24 -21.22
N LEU A 71 -7.23 -9.82 -20.26
CA LEU A 71 -7.45 -11.27 -20.15
C LEU A 71 -8.04 -11.89 -21.42
N LEU A 72 -8.90 -11.16 -22.13
CA LEU A 72 -9.51 -11.59 -23.40
C LEU A 72 -8.63 -11.28 -24.63
N GLY A 73 -7.42 -10.74 -24.44
CA GLY A 73 -6.52 -10.35 -25.52
C GLY A 73 -7.03 -9.19 -26.38
N GLN A 74 -8.01 -8.41 -25.88
CA GLN A 74 -8.63 -7.29 -26.61
C GLN A 74 -7.86 -5.98 -26.44
N THR A 75 -6.93 -5.93 -25.50
CA THR A 75 -6.02 -4.82 -25.28
C THR A 75 -4.66 -5.34 -24.83
N LYS A 76 -3.62 -4.52 -25.00
CA LYS A 76 -2.28 -4.81 -24.49
C LYS A 76 -2.14 -4.31 -23.06
N GLU A 77 -1.21 -4.89 -22.33
CA GLU A 77 -0.77 -4.38 -21.03
C GLU A 77 -0.13 -2.99 -21.22
N CYS A 78 -0.33 -2.06 -20.27
CA CYS A 78 0.19 -0.69 -20.36
C CYS A 78 1.51 -0.54 -19.57
N GLU A 79 2.11 -1.66 -19.17
CA GLU A 79 3.30 -1.73 -18.30
C GLU A 79 4.50 -1.04 -18.95
N GLU A 80 4.75 -1.31 -20.24
CA GLU A 80 5.88 -0.72 -20.97
C GLU A 80 5.80 0.82 -20.98
N GLU A 81 4.62 1.38 -21.22
CA GLU A 81 4.39 2.82 -21.19
C GLU A 81 4.54 3.40 -19.78
N ALA A 82 4.06 2.70 -18.75
CA ALA A 82 4.21 3.12 -17.36
C ALA A 82 5.68 3.15 -16.91
N VAL A 83 6.44 2.09 -17.21
CA VAL A 83 7.88 1.99 -16.94
C VAL A 83 8.66 3.05 -17.73
N SER A 84 8.35 3.22 -19.01
CA SER A 84 8.98 4.24 -19.86
C SER A 84 8.79 5.64 -19.29
N MET A 85 7.59 5.94 -18.77
CA MET A 85 7.34 7.23 -18.15
C MET A 85 8.12 7.43 -16.84
N LEU A 86 8.23 6.39 -16.00
CA LEU A 86 9.05 6.44 -14.79
C LEU A 86 10.52 6.71 -15.13
N ILE A 87 11.08 6.03 -16.13
CA ILE A 87 12.46 6.23 -16.59
C ILE A 87 12.66 7.68 -17.05
N GLN A 88 11.76 8.20 -17.90
CA GLN A 88 11.87 9.58 -18.40
C GLN A 88 11.79 10.64 -17.28
N LEU A 89 10.99 10.40 -16.24
CA LEU A 89 10.95 11.28 -15.07
C LEU A 89 12.28 11.29 -14.32
N LEU A 90 12.88 10.12 -14.12
CA LEU A 90 14.18 9.96 -13.46
C LEU A 90 15.31 10.58 -14.29
N GLU A 91 15.34 10.37 -15.59
CA GLU A 91 16.31 10.98 -16.50
C GLU A 91 16.19 12.51 -16.48
N ASN A 92 14.97 13.05 -16.54
CA ASN A 92 14.73 14.49 -16.43
C ASN A 92 15.17 15.04 -15.07
N TYR A 93 14.95 14.31 -13.98
CA TYR A 93 15.44 14.70 -12.65
C TYR A 93 16.98 14.73 -12.60
N ALA A 94 17.63 13.68 -13.12
CA ALA A 94 19.09 13.57 -13.15
C ALA A 94 19.75 14.62 -14.05
N ALA A 95 19.10 15.02 -15.14
CA ALA A 95 19.57 16.07 -16.06
C ALA A 95 19.35 17.50 -15.53
N ASN A 96 18.54 17.68 -14.49
CA ASN A 96 18.29 18.99 -13.91
C ASN A 96 19.51 19.43 -13.08
N GLU A 97 20.07 20.60 -13.38
CA GLU A 97 21.23 21.15 -12.66
C GLU A 97 20.91 21.54 -11.21
N ARG A 98 19.63 21.81 -10.90
CA ARG A 98 19.15 22.19 -9.56
C ARG A 98 17.85 21.47 -9.25
N PRO A 99 17.89 20.14 -9.05
CA PRO A 99 16.69 19.39 -8.74
C PRO A 99 16.15 19.80 -7.37
N ASN A 100 14.83 19.93 -7.26
CA ASN A 100 14.14 20.10 -5.98
C ASN A 100 13.57 18.74 -5.57
N GLU A 101 14.23 18.10 -4.61
CA GLU A 101 13.86 16.78 -4.12
C GLU A 101 12.48 16.76 -3.45
N GLU A 102 12.13 17.80 -2.69
CA GLU A 102 10.83 17.91 -2.01
C GLU A 102 9.68 18.02 -3.02
N GLU A 103 9.89 18.71 -4.13
CA GLU A 103 8.90 18.81 -5.21
C GLU A 103 8.83 17.53 -6.06
N PHE A 104 9.96 16.86 -6.29
CA PHE A 104 10.03 15.69 -7.17
C PHE A 104 9.61 14.39 -6.49
N LEU A 105 9.89 14.22 -5.20
CA LEU A 105 9.61 12.98 -4.47
C LEU A 105 8.14 12.53 -4.60
N PRO A 106 7.12 13.40 -4.45
CA PRO A 106 5.73 13.00 -4.69
C PRO A 106 5.49 12.52 -6.12
N ILE A 107 6.16 13.10 -7.11
CA ILE A 107 6.01 12.74 -8.53
C ILE A 107 6.63 11.37 -8.80
N PHE A 108 7.83 11.14 -8.28
CA PHE A 108 8.48 9.84 -8.32
C PHE A 108 7.62 8.76 -7.67
N GLN A 109 7.10 9.01 -6.46
CA GLN A 109 6.25 8.04 -5.75
C GLN A 109 4.95 7.72 -6.51
N ASN A 110 4.31 8.73 -7.12
CA ASN A 110 3.14 8.50 -7.95
C ASN A 110 3.48 7.69 -9.21
N ALA A 111 4.62 7.96 -9.85
CA ALA A 111 5.06 7.23 -11.04
C ALA A 111 5.39 5.76 -10.70
N LEU A 112 6.11 5.54 -9.60
CA LEU A 112 6.42 4.21 -9.09
C LEU A 112 5.15 3.44 -8.72
N SER A 113 4.19 4.09 -8.07
CA SER A 113 2.89 3.48 -7.76
C SER A 113 2.12 3.05 -9.02
N ILE A 114 2.24 3.79 -10.13
CA ILE A 114 1.61 3.43 -11.41
C ILE A 114 2.30 2.20 -12.01
N THR A 115 3.64 2.17 -12.02
CA THR A 115 4.41 1.02 -12.49
C THR A 115 4.11 -0.25 -11.68
N ASN A 116 4.09 -0.14 -10.35
CA ASN A 116 3.81 -1.26 -9.46
C ASN A 116 2.37 -1.78 -9.62
N ALA A 117 1.41 -0.88 -9.91
CA ALA A 117 0.04 -1.28 -10.18
C ALA A 117 -0.07 -2.09 -11.49
N GLU A 118 0.67 -1.69 -12.54
CA GLU A 118 0.75 -2.45 -13.80
C GLU A 118 1.39 -3.82 -13.60
N GLU A 119 2.48 -3.94 -12.84
CA GLU A 119 3.09 -5.25 -12.54
C GLU A 119 2.07 -6.20 -11.87
N ILE A 120 1.33 -5.70 -10.87
CA ILE A 120 0.28 -6.48 -10.21
C ILE A 120 -0.79 -6.91 -11.21
N ILE A 121 -1.26 -5.98 -12.04
CA ILE A 121 -2.30 -6.27 -13.06
C ILE A 121 -1.78 -7.30 -14.07
N GLY A 122 -0.55 -7.17 -14.54
CA GLY A 122 0.09 -8.11 -15.46
C GLY A 122 0.22 -9.51 -14.87
N VAL A 123 0.54 -9.64 -13.57
CA VAL A 123 0.52 -10.94 -12.88
C VAL A 123 -0.89 -11.54 -12.87
N PHE A 124 -1.93 -10.74 -12.61
CA PHE A 124 -3.32 -11.23 -12.68
C PHE A 124 -3.72 -11.69 -14.08
N ILE A 125 -3.28 -10.97 -15.13
CA ILE A 125 -3.57 -11.29 -16.52
C ILE A 125 -2.83 -12.56 -16.96
N ASN A 126 -1.52 -12.63 -16.72
CA ASN A 126 -0.65 -13.67 -17.27
C ASN A 126 -0.66 -14.97 -16.47
N GLN A 127 -0.86 -14.91 -15.16
CA GLN A 127 -0.82 -16.09 -14.28
C GLN A 127 -2.21 -16.57 -13.84
N GLY A 128 -3.25 -15.81 -14.19
CA GLY A 128 -4.65 -16.12 -13.91
C GLY A 128 -5.06 -15.87 -12.45
N TRP A 129 -6.37 -15.74 -12.24
CA TRP A 129 -6.97 -15.37 -10.94
C TRP A 129 -6.63 -16.35 -9.80
N LEU A 130 -6.40 -17.63 -10.11
CA LEU A 130 -6.07 -18.66 -9.11
C LEU A 130 -4.67 -18.48 -8.49
N LEU A 131 -3.69 -17.94 -9.23
CA LEU A 131 -2.39 -17.53 -8.69
C LEU A 131 -2.42 -16.10 -8.11
N GLY A 132 -3.53 -15.37 -8.25
CA GLY A 132 -3.74 -14.03 -7.68
C GLY A 132 -3.56 -13.94 -6.16
N ILE A 133 -3.49 -15.08 -5.47
CA ILE A 133 -3.06 -15.18 -4.08
C ILE A 133 -1.60 -14.67 -3.94
N LEU A 134 -0.69 -14.95 -4.88
CA LEU A 134 0.67 -14.36 -4.95
C LEU A 134 0.67 -12.85 -5.17
N GLY A 135 -0.40 -12.31 -5.78
CA GLY A 135 -0.60 -10.87 -5.92
C GLY A 135 -0.71 -10.16 -4.57
N ILE A 136 -1.08 -10.87 -3.49
CA ILE A 136 -1.07 -10.32 -2.13
C ILE A 136 0.37 -10.05 -1.69
N GLY A 137 1.26 -11.03 -1.86
CA GLY A 137 2.69 -10.86 -1.57
C GLY A 137 3.32 -9.74 -2.39
N ILE A 138 3.04 -9.66 -3.69
CA ILE A 138 3.57 -8.59 -4.55
C ILE A 138 3.10 -7.21 -4.09
N ARG A 139 1.82 -7.06 -3.74
CA ARG A 139 1.29 -5.81 -3.19
C ARG A 139 1.98 -5.43 -1.88
N ASP A 140 2.17 -6.38 -0.98
CA ASP A 140 2.91 -6.17 0.27
C ASP A 140 4.40 -5.86 0.03
N ARG A 141 5.03 -6.44 -1.01
CA ARG A 141 6.39 -6.10 -1.47
C ARG A 141 6.49 -4.63 -1.86
N HIS A 142 5.58 -4.14 -2.67
CA HIS A 142 5.58 -2.75 -3.13
C HIS A 142 5.28 -1.76 -2.00
N MET A 143 4.39 -2.11 -1.06
CA MET A 143 4.24 -1.33 0.18
C MET A 143 5.55 -1.26 0.96
N PHE A 144 6.29 -2.37 1.02
CA PHE A 144 7.59 -2.42 1.67
C PHE A 144 8.65 -1.60 0.91
N GLU A 145 8.74 -1.68 -0.41
CA GLU A 145 9.63 -0.86 -1.24
C GLU A 145 9.35 0.64 -1.08
N THR A 146 8.08 1.01 -0.93
CA THR A 146 7.68 2.39 -0.62
C THR A 146 8.22 2.82 0.75
N LEU A 147 8.06 1.98 1.77
CA LEU A 147 8.66 2.21 3.09
C LEU A 147 10.18 2.38 3.00
N GLU A 148 10.86 1.50 2.26
CA GLU A 148 12.31 1.54 2.07
C GLU A 148 12.78 2.83 1.42
N THR A 149 12.05 3.30 0.41
CA THR A 149 12.31 4.58 -0.22
C THR A 149 12.14 5.72 0.78
N LEU A 150 11.10 5.71 1.62
CA LEU A 150 10.91 6.76 2.62
C LEU A 150 12.00 6.75 3.70
N MET A 151 12.40 5.56 4.15
CA MET A 151 13.44 5.36 5.15
C MET A 151 14.84 5.73 4.64
N SER A 152 15.08 5.69 3.32
CA SER A 152 16.37 6.12 2.74
C SER A 152 16.51 7.65 2.68
N LEU A 153 15.39 8.37 2.68
CA LEU A 153 15.34 9.83 2.59
C LEU A 153 15.32 10.51 3.96
N GLN A 154 14.84 9.80 4.99
CA GLN A 154 14.68 10.34 6.34
C GLN A 154 15.07 9.31 7.39
N ASP A 155 15.98 9.71 8.29
CA ASP A 155 16.21 8.95 9.53
C ASP A 155 15.08 9.29 10.52
N ALA A 156 14.01 8.49 10.48
CA ALA A 156 12.79 8.74 11.24
C ALA A 156 12.21 7.47 11.86
N LYS A 157 11.39 7.66 12.90
CA LYS A 157 10.49 6.61 13.40
C LYS A 157 9.24 6.58 12.54
N VAL A 158 8.88 5.40 12.05
CA VAL A 158 7.71 5.21 11.18
C VAL A 158 6.63 4.41 11.91
N VAL A 159 5.37 4.86 11.76
CA VAL A 159 4.18 4.10 12.15
C VAL A 159 3.46 3.69 10.89
N ILE A 160 3.37 2.38 10.66
CA ILE A 160 2.65 1.82 9.51
C ILE A 160 1.26 1.42 9.97
N TRP A 161 0.25 2.15 9.48
CA TRP A 161 -1.15 1.89 9.81
C TRP A 161 -1.83 1.16 8.65
N VAL A 162 -1.93 -0.16 8.75
CA VAL A 162 -2.54 -1.02 7.73
C VAL A 162 -3.39 -2.12 8.39
N HIS A 163 -4.20 -2.81 7.59
CA HIS A 163 -5.03 -3.93 8.07
C HIS A 163 -4.16 -5.09 8.61
N ASN A 164 -4.67 -5.85 9.59
CA ASN A 164 -3.94 -6.97 10.21
C ASN A 164 -3.36 -7.99 9.20
N SER A 165 -4.03 -8.17 8.05
CA SER A 165 -3.55 -9.03 6.97
C SER A 165 -2.18 -8.61 6.44
N HIS A 166 -1.86 -7.32 6.45
CA HIS A 166 -0.57 -6.77 6.05
C HIS A 166 0.42 -6.69 7.22
N VAL A 167 -0.05 -6.43 8.45
CA VAL A 167 0.81 -6.29 9.65
C VAL A 167 1.32 -7.62 10.20
N GLY A 168 0.58 -8.72 10.00
CA GLY A 168 0.93 -10.02 10.59
C GLY A 168 2.30 -10.54 10.17
N ASN A 169 2.73 -11.68 10.72
CA ASN A 169 3.86 -12.42 10.17
C ASN A 169 3.32 -13.69 9.51
N THR A 170 3.34 -13.73 8.18
CA THR A 170 2.86 -14.87 7.39
C THR A 170 3.57 -16.17 7.74
N ALA A 171 4.83 -16.13 8.19
CA ALA A 171 5.57 -17.31 8.69
C ALA A 171 4.90 -18.05 9.85
N ALA A 172 3.94 -17.43 10.53
CA ALA A 172 3.13 -18.04 11.58
C ALA A 172 1.75 -18.55 11.08
N THR A 173 1.56 -18.64 9.76
CA THR A 173 0.28 -19.00 9.13
C THR A 173 0.47 -19.95 7.94
N ASP A 174 -0.60 -20.65 7.54
CA ASP A 174 -0.60 -21.54 6.36
C ASP A 174 -0.28 -20.82 5.04
N PHE A 175 -0.31 -19.48 5.03
CA PHE A 175 0.06 -18.69 3.86
C PHE A 175 1.57 -18.79 3.54
N TYR A 176 2.42 -19.01 4.54
CA TYR A 176 3.87 -19.15 4.33
C TYR A 176 4.22 -20.38 3.50
N GLU A 177 3.57 -21.52 3.76
CA GLU A 177 3.76 -22.75 2.97
C GLU A 177 3.34 -22.58 1.51
N ARG A 178 2.50 -21.58 1.22
CA ARG A 178 2.06 -21.21 -0.13
C ARG A 178 2.94 -20.13 -0.77
N GLY A 179 4.12 -19.87 -0.21
CA GLY A 179 5.08 -18.88 -0.71
C GLY A 179 4.63 -17.43 -0.55
N GLN A 180 3.62 -17.17 0.29
CA GLN A 180 3.15 -15.81 0.54
C GLN A 180 3.96 -15.15 1.65
N PHE A 181 4.12 -13.85 1.50
CA PHE A 181 4.69 -12.97 2.49
C PHE A 181 3.81 -11.72 2.60
N ASN A 182 3.93 -10.98 3.70
CA ASN A 182 3.24 -9.71 3.87
C ASN A 182 4.19 -8.63 4.41
N LEU A 183 3.71 -7.38 4.47
CA LEU A 183 4.52 -6.24 4.88
C LEU A 183 5.16 -6.42 6.26
N GLY A 184 4.40 -6.97 7.21
CA GLY A 184 4.87 -7.24 8.57
C GLY A 184 6.02 -8.24 8.62
N GLN A 185 5.94 -9.32 7.83
CA GLN A 185 7.05 -10.27 7.67
C GLN A 185 8.29 -9.58 7.09
N LEU A 186 8.16 -8.84 5.98
CA LEU A 186 9.28 -8.12 5.35
C LEU A 186 9.94 -7.11 6.30
N CYS A 187 9.11 -6.39 7.07
CA CYS A 187 9.61 -5.48 8.12
C CYS A 187 10.39 -6.24 9.18
N LYS A 188 9.91 -7.40 9.63
CA LYS A 188 10.61 -8.22 10.62
C LYS A 188 11.92 -8.79 10.08
N GLU A 189 11.96 -9.25 8.84
CA GLU A 189 13.16 -9.78 8.20
C GLU A 189 14.26 -8.71 8.07
N LYS A 190 13.89 -7.49 7.67
CA LYS A 190 14.87 -6.41 7.49
C LYS A 190 15.28 -5.72 8.80
N TYR A 191 14.31 -5.40 9.65
CA TYR A 191 14.53 -4.54 10.82
C TYR A 191 14.66 -5.32 12.14
N GLY A 192 14.32 -6.61 12.17
CA GLY A 192 14.43 -7.47 13.35
C GLY A 192 13.72 -6.89 14.57
N GLU A 193 14.47 -6.68 15.65
CA GLU A 193 13.97 -6.11 16.91
C GLU A 193 13.58 -4.62 16.80
N LYS A 194 14.03 -3.91 15.74
CA LYS A 194 13.62 -2.52 15.51
C LYS A 194 12.20 -2.41 14.95
N ALA A 195 11.61 -3.50 14.46
CA ALA A 195 10.22 -3.56 14.03
C ALA A 195 9.33 -4.21 15.10
N TYR A 196 8.26 -3.51 15.47
CA TYR A 196 7.26 -3.98 16.42
C TYR A 196 5.89 -4.08 15.73
N LEU A 197 5.31 -5.29 15.71
CA LEU A 197 4.04 -5.57 15.06
C LEU A 197 2.91 -5.55 16.10
N ILE A 198 1.86 -4.78 15.85
CA ILE A 198 0.68 -4.67 16.73
C ILE A 198 -0.56 -5.10 15.95
N GLY A 199 -1.16 -6.22 16.34
CA GLY A 199 -2.44 -6.67 15.80
C GLY A 199 -3.61 -6.27 16.70
N PHE A 200 -4.76 -6.01 16.09
CA PHE A 200 -6.00 -5.70 16.81
C PHE A 200 -7.01 -6.84 16.68
N GLY A 201 -7.65 -7.24 17.77
CA GLY A 201 -8.71 -8.24 17.78
C GLY A 201 -9.98 -7.70 18.43
N MET A 202 -11.12 -8.31 18.13
CA MET A 202 -12.40 -8.00 18.78
C MET A 202 -13.23 -9.27 18.96
N HIS A 203 -14.00 -9.32 20.05
CA HIS A 203 -14.95 -10.40 20.30
C HIS A 203 -16.34 -10.09 19.75
N LYS A 204 -16.83 -8.87 20.01
CA LYS A 204 -18.18 -8.42 19.70
C LYS A 204 -18.17 -6.93 19.36
N GLY A 205 -19.13 -6.50 18.55
CA GLY A 205 -19.30 -5.09 18.20
C GLY A 205 -19.96 -4.93 16.84
N ILE A 206 -19.85 -3.72 16.29
CA ILE A 206 -20.33 -3.39 14.95
C ILE A 206 -19.18 -2.87 14.10
N VAL A 207 -19.20 -3.16 12.80
CA VAL A 207 -18.21 -2.71 11.83
C VAL A 207 -18.90 -2.09 10.61
N ALA A 208 -18.20 -1.17 9.96
CA ALA A 208 -18.59 -0.68 8.63
C ALA A 208 -17.99 -1.60 7.56
N ALA A 209 -18.83 -2.30 6.80
CA ALA A 209 -18.41 -3.25 5.77
C ALA A 209 -19.46 -3.38 4.65
N ALA A 210 -19.03 -3.73 3.44
CA ALA A 210 -19.93 -4.08 2.34
C ALA A 210 -20.27 -5.57 2.32
N SER A 211 -21.36 -5.97 1.65
CA SER A 211 -21.70 -7.40 1.43
C SER A 211 -20.99 -8.01 0.24
N SER A 212 -20.55 -7.18 -0.70
CA SER A 212 -19.84 -7.57 -1.91
C SER A 212 -18.80 -6.50 -2.24
N TRP A 213 -17.77 -6.90 -2.99
CA TRP A 213 -16.80 -5.96 -3.54
C TRP A 213 -17.51 -4.87 -4.36
N GLY A 214 -17.13 -3.61 -4.13
CA GLY A 214 -17.75 -2.44 -4.76
C GLY A 214 -19.18 -2.13 -4.29
N GLY A 215 -19.73 -2.90 -3.35
CA GLY A 215 -21.05 -2.63 -2.77
C GLY A 215 -21.05 -1.47 -1.78
N GLU A 216 -22.24 -0.99 -1.44
CA GLU A 216 -22.40 0.09 -0.46
C GLU A 216 -21.94 -0.34 0.94
N MET A 217 -21.34 0.60 1.65
CA MET A 217 -20.91 0.41 3.04
C MET A 217 -22.14 0.32 3.95
N GLN A 218 -22.15 -0.69 4.81
CA GLN A 218 -23.22 -0.98 5.76
C GLN A 218 -22.65 -1.16 7.16
N ILE A 219 -23.44 -0.82 8.18
CA ILE A 219 -23.10 -1.18 9.56
C ILE A 219 -23.57 -2.61 9.81
N LYS A 220 -22.66 -3.48 10.25
CA LYS A 220 -22.90 -4.90 10.46
C LYS A 220 -22.47 -5.33 11.85
N GLU A 221 -23.25 -6.19 12.46
CA GLU A 221 -22.86 -6.86 13.69
C GLU A 221 -21.78 -7.91 13.43
N VAL A 222 -20.75 -7.90 14.27
CA VAL A 222 -19.72 -8.92 14.26
C VAL A 222 -20.23 -10.13 15.02
N LYS A 223 -20.06 -11.31 14.43
CA LYS A 223 -20.33 -12.58 15.13
C LYS A 223 -19.38 -12.72 16.30
N ASP A 224 -19.90 -13.17 17.43
CA ASP A 224 -19.09 -13.48 18.60
C ASP A 224 -17.91 -14.40 18.21
N SER A 225 -16.74 -14.16 18.82
CA SER A 225 -15.52 -14.90 18.47
C SER A 225 -15.70 -16.41 18.60
N HIS A 226 -15.11 -17.16 17.67
CA HIS A 226 -15.16 -18.63 17.68
C HIS A 226 -14.60 -19.19 19.00
N PRO A 227 -15.19 -20.24 19.60
CA PRO A 227 -14.76 -20.76 20.91
C PRO A 227 -13.28 -21.16 21.00
N GLN A 228 -12.65 -21.46 19.86
CA GLN A 228 -11.24 -21.87 19.77
C GLN A 228 -10.31 -20.74 19.29
N SER A 229 -10.79 -19.50 19.14
CA SER A 229 -9.96 -18.39 18.66
C SER A 229 -9.23 -17.66 19.79
N ILE A 230 -8.18 -16.92 19.46
CA ILE A 230 -7.44 -16.09 20.43
C ILE A 230 -8.33 -14.99 20.98
N GLU A 231 -9.21 -14.41 20.17
CA GLU A 231 -10.17 -13.38 20.60
C GLU A 231 -11.11 -13.91 21.69
N ARG A 232 -11.45 -15.21 21.64
CA ARG A 232 -12.24 -15.83 22.71
C ARG A 232 -11.46 -15.89 24.02
N LEU A 233 -10.19 -16.30 23.98
CA LEU A 233 -9.33 -16.31 25.16
C LEU A 233 -9.19 -14.92 25.78
N PHE A 234 -9.08 -13.88 24.95
CA PHE A 234 -9.03 -12.49 25.40
C PHE A 234 -10.37 -12.06 26.02
N HIS A 235 -11.50 -12.43 25.41
CA HIS A 235 -12.83 -12.13 25.94
C HIS A 235 -13.07 -12.77 27.31
N ASP A 236 -12.67 -14.02 27.48
CA ASP A 236 -12.90 -14.79 28.72
C ASP A 236 -12.11 -14.24 29.93
N THR A 237 -11.12 -13.36 29.70
CA THR A 237 -10.45 -12.61 30.79
C THR A 237 -11.37 -11.60 31.48
N GLN A 238 -12.49 -11.22 30.86
CA GLN A 238 -13.42 -10.19 31.29
C GLN A 238 -12.79 -8.79 31.44
N VAL A 239 -11.58 -8.57 30.89
CA VAL A 239 -10.95 -7.26 30.82
C VAL A 239 -11.47 -6.54 29.57
N PRO A 240 -12.11 -5.34 29.69
CA PRO A 240 -12.79 -4.70 28.55
C PRO A 240 -11.87 -4.36 27.37
N SER A 241 -10.62 -3.98 27.65
CA SER A 241 -9.60 -3.68 26.65
C SER A 241 -8.23 -3.79 27.30
N PHE A 242 -7.34 -4.56 26.68
CA PHE A 242 -5.95 -4.68 27.13
C PHE A 242 -5.04 -5.01 25.95
N PHE A 243 -3.75 -4.80 26.17
CA PHE A 243 -2.69 -5.19 25.26
C PHE A 243 -1.87 -6.31 25.89
N LEU A 244 -1.55 -7.35 25.11
CA LEU A 244 -0.73 -8.47 25.56
C LEU A 244 0.54 -8.55 24.70
N PRO A 245 1.73 -8.23 25.24
CA PRO A 245 2.98 -8.41 24.53
C PRO A 245 3.31 -9.90 24.40
N LEU A 246 3.23 -10.44 23.17
CA LEU A 246 3.49 -11.87 22.89
C LEU A 246 4.97 -12.21 22.71
N GLN A 247 5.88 -11.24 22.87
CA GLN A 247 7.32 -11.40 22.56
C GLN A 247 8.08 -12.19 23.62
N GLU A 248 7.50 -12.42 24.79
CA GLU A 248 8.08 -13.29 25.81
C GLU A 248 7.36 -14.63 25.80
N ARG A 249 8.01 -15.67 25.24
CA ARG A 249 7.75 -17.02 25.75
C ARG A 249 8.23 -17.00 27.20
N PRO A 250 7.38 -17.12 28.23
CA PRO A 250 7.89 -17.36 29.56
C PRO A 250 8.78 -18.61 29.49
N LYS A 251 9.98 -18.55 30.09
CA LYS A 251 10.79 -19.75 30.30
C LYS A 251 9.87 -20.77 30.93
N ARG A 252 9.72 -21.95 30.30
CA ARG A 252 8.96 -23.06 30.90
C ARG A 252 9.47 -23.24 32.32
N LEU A 253 8.57 -23.11 33.30
CA LEU A 253 8.83 -23.46 34.69
C LEU A 253 9.16 -24.95 34.81
#